data_AF-A0A350AJS8-F1
#
_entry.id   AF-A0A350AJS8-F1
#
_cell.length_a   1.000
_cell.length_b   1.000
_cell.length_c   1.000
_cell.angle_alpha   90.00
_cell.angle_beta   90.00
_cell.angle_gamma   90.00
#
_symmetry.space_group_name_H-M   'P 1'
#
loop_
_entity.id
_entity.type
_entity.pdbx_description
1 polymer ?
#
loop_
_entity_poly.entity_id
_entity_poly.type
_entity_poly.pdbx_seq_one_letter_code
_entity_poly.pdbx_strand_id
1 'polypeptide(L)' 'MARGYLNKQIADTLSISEQTIKNHVTSILRKLDANARTQAVVTAIKRGLIKVSTESK' A
#
# COMPACT_ATOMS: atom_id res chain seq x y z
N MET A 1 0.13 3.49 -0.12
CA MET A 1 -0.80 2.79 -1.03
C MET A 1 -2.22 3.33 -0.97
N ALA A 2 -2.84 3.42 0.21
CA ALA A 2 -4.19 3.96 0.38
C ALA A 2 -4.34 5.45 -0.01
N ARG A 3 -3.25 6.23 0.09
CA ARG A 3 -3.20 7.65 -0.34
C ARG A 3 -2.81 7.86 -1.80
N GLY A 4 -2.77 6.83 -2.64
CA GLY A 4 -2.47 6.96 -4.08
C GLY A 4 -0.99 7.17 -4.47
N TYR A 5 -0.04 7.30 -3.53
CA TYR A 5 1.37 7.52 -3.87
C TYR A 5 1.98 6.44 -4.80
N LEU A 6 2.80 6.91 -5.75
CA LEU A 6 3.63 6.08 -6.61
C LEU A 6 4.74 5.40 -5.81
N ASN A 7 5.15 4.19 -6.24
CA ASN A 7 6.22 3.46 -5.55
C ASN A 7 7.53 4.26 -5.53
N LYS A 8 7.81 5.03 -6.59
CA LYS A 8 8.92 5.98 -6.68
C LYS A 8 8.88 7.06 -5.59
N GLN A 9 7.71 7.67 -5.36
CA GLN A 9 7.57 8.70 -4.32
C GLN A 9 7.77 8.13 -2.91
N ILE A 10 7.30 6.91 -2.67
CA ILE A 10 7.49 6.21 -1.39
C ILE A 10 8.97 5.85 -1.22
N ALA A 11 9.61 5.38 -2.29
CA ALA A 11 11.03 5.06 -2.35
C ALA A 11 11.89 6.31 -2.02
N ASP A 12 11.62 7.44 -2.66
CA ASP A 12 12.29 8.71 -2.39
C ASP A 12 12.09 9.18 -0.93
N THR A 13 10.83 9.12 -0.44
CA THR A 13 10.51 9.55 0.94
C THR A 13 11.23 8.70 1.99
N LEU A 14 11.41 7.41 1.71
CA LEU A 14 12.05 6.46 2.62
C LEU A 14 13.55 6.26 2.31
N SER A 15 14.10 6.95 1.30
CA SER A 15 15.48 6.75 0.79
C SER A 15 15.84 5.27 0.55
N ILE A 16 14.90 4.50 -0.01
CA ILE A 16 15.10 3.09 -0.38
C ILE A 16 14.75 2.85 -1.84
N SER A 17 15.28 1.77 -2.44
CA SER A 17 15.02 1.48 -3.84
C SER A 17 13.53 1.16 -4.11
N GLU A 18 13.06 1.50 -5.32
CA GLU A 18 11.72 1.09 -5.77
C GLU A 18 11.50 -0.42 -5.74
N GLN A 19 12.57 -1.20 -5.98
CA GLN A 19 12.53 -2.66 -5.90
C GLN A 19 12.24 -3.13 -4.46
N THR A 20 12.83 -2.47 -3.46
CA THR A 20 12.55 -2.71 -2.04
C THR A 20 11.08 -2.43 -1.73
N ILE A 21 10.52 -1.33 -2.25
CA ILE A 21 9.09 -1.02 -2.11
C ILE A 21 8.23 -2.11 -2.75
N LYS A 22 8.55 -2.58 -3.96
CA LYS A 22 7.84 -3.69 -4.61
C LYS A 22 7.82 -4.95 -3.75
N ASN A 23 8.95 -5.30 -3.13
CA ASN A 23 9.03 -6.45 -2.22
C ASN A 23 8.14 -6.27 -0.98
N HIS A 24 8.07 -5.06 -0.41
CA HIS A 24 7.15 -4.74 0.67
C HIS A 24 5.68 -4.84 0.22
N VAL A 25 5.34 -4.36 -0.98
CA VAL A 25 3.98 -4.48 -1.56
C VAL A 25 3.58 -5.94 -1.69
N THR A 26 4.44 -6.78 -2.27
CA THR A 26 4.19 -8.21 -2.44
C THR A 26 4.01 -8.91 -1.10
N SER A 27 4.83 -8.56 -0.09
CA SER A 27 4.69 -9.09 1.26
C SER A 27 3.37 -8.69 1.92
N ILE A 28 2.94 -7.44 1.73
CA ILE A 28 1.64 -6.95 2.25
C ILE A 28 0.48 -7.67 1.56
N LEU A 29 0.53 -7.79 0.23
CA LEU A 29 -0.46 -8.53 -0.56
C LEU A 29 -0.60 -9.97 -0.09
N ARG A 30 0.53 -10.67 0.11
CA ARG A 30 0.55 -12.04 0.62
C ARG A 30 -0.01 -12.15 2.03
N LYS A 31 0.32 -11.22 2.94
CA LYS A 31 -0.22 -11.19 4.31
C LYS A 31 -1.72 -10.89 4.36
N LEU A 32 -2.23 -10.16 3.38
CA LEU A 32 -3.64 -9.80 3.25
C LEU A 32 -4.43 -10.77 2.35
N ASP A 33 -3.77 -11.81 1.84
CA ASP A 33 -4.34 -12.76 0.88
C ASP A 33 -5.03 -12.06 -0.31
N ALA A 34 -4.34 -11.06 -0.87
CA ALA A 34 -4.85 -10.21 -1.94
C ALA A 34 -4.00 -10.32 -3.21
N ASN A 35 -4.66 -10.44 -4.36
CA ASN A 35 -4.01 -10.57 -5.67
C ASN A 35 -3.73 -9.22 -6.32
N ALA A 36 -4.41 -8.17 -5.89
CA ALA A 36 -4.26 -6.82 -6.45
C ALA A 36 -4.15 -5.76 -5.35
N ARG A 37 -3.45 -4.67 -5.65
CA ARG A 37 -3.28 -3.52 -4.74
C ARG A 37 -4.60 -2.96 -4.23
N THR A 38 -5.61 -2.83 -5.11
CA THR A 38 -6.95 -2.38 -4.74
C THR A 38 -7.63 -3.38 -3.79
N GLN A 39 -7.52 -4.68 -4.09
CA GLN A 39 -8.06 -5.74 -3.23
C GLN A 39 -7.40 -5.72 -1.84
N ALA A 40 -6.07 -5.55 -1.76
CA ALA A 40 -5.37 -5.42 -0.48
C ALA A 40 -5.87 -4.21 0.32
N VAL A 41 -6.06 -3.06 -0.34
CA VAL A 41 -6.59 -1.86 0.32
C VAL A 41 -8.00 -2.13 0.85
N VAL A 42 -8.90 -2.70 0.04
CA VAL A 42 -10.27 -3.05 0.47
C VAL A 42 -10.26 -4.07 1.61
N THR A 43 -9.46 -5.13 1.52
CA THR A 43 -9.34 -6.15 2.58
C THR A 43 -8.81 -5.54 3.87
N ALA A 44 -7.81 -4.68 3.79
CA ALA A 44 -7.22 -4.05 4.95
C ALA A 44 -8.15 -3.00 5.59
N ILE A 45 -9.00 -2.32 4.80
CA ILE A 45 -10.09 -1.48 5.31
C ILE A 45 -11.14 -2.35 6.02
N LYS A 46 -11.59 -3.44 5.38
CA LYS A 46 -12.55 -4.38 5.97
C LYS A 46 -12.06 -5.00 7.28
N ARG A 47 -10.75 -5.25 7.39
CA ARG A 47 -10.08 -5.73 8.60
C ARG A 47 -9.78 -4.63 9.63
N GLY A 48 -10.10 -3.36 9.35
CA GLY A 48 -9.82 -2.22 10.24
C GLY A 48 -8.33 -1.85 10.36
N LEU A 49 -7.46 -2.41 9.52
CA LEU A 49 -6.01 -2.17 9.52
C LEU A 49 -5.64 -0.82 8.91
N ILE A 50 -6.50 -0.27 8.06
CA ILE A 50 -6.31 1.04 7.45
C ILE A 50 -7.60 1.84 7.60
N LYS A 51 -7.51 3.02 8.20
CA LYS A 51 -8.55 4.04 8.07
C LYS A 51 -8.23 4.84 6.82
N VAL A 52 -9.13 4.80 5.83
CA VAL A 52 -9.03 5.72 4.70
C VAL A 52 -9.41 7.09 5.24
N SER A 53 -8.41 7.87 5.64
CA SER A 53 -8.56 9.31 5.72
C SER A 53 -8.72 9.77 4.28
N THR A 54 -9.93 9.72 3.76
CA THR A 54 -10.29 10.46 2.56
C THR A 54 -10.15 11.92 2.97
N GLU A 55 -8.97 12.49 2.75
CA GLU A 55 -8.82 13.94 2.72
C GLU A 55 -9.70 14.40 1.55
N SER A 56 -10.91 14.82 1.92
CA SER A 56 -11.76 15.66 1.09
C SER A 56 -10.94 16.91 0.81
N LYS A 57 -10.54 17.08 -0.44
CA LYS A 57 -10.24 18.40 -0.98
C LYS A 57 -11.43 18.85 -1.80
#